data_AF-A0A2E6C909-F1
#
_entry.id   AF-A0A2E6C909-F1
#
_cell.length_a   1.000
_cell.length_b   1.000
_cell.length_c   1.000
_cell.angle_alpha   90.00
_cell.angle_beta   90.00
_cell.angle_gamma   90.00
#
_symmetry.space_group_name_H-M   'P 1'
#
loop_
_entity.id
_entity.type
_entity.pdbx_description
1 polymer ?
#
loop_
_entity_poly.entity_id
_entity_poly.type
_entity_poly.pdbx_seq_one_letter_code
_entity_poly.pdbx_strand_id
1 'polypeptide(L)'
;MTINIADNSPRISYTVGSGVTQTSFAVPFEFFDNADLNVFINGVLQTITTNYTVSGGDGSTGTISMSVTGGASGSTVVITRNITLERTTDFPVSGAFNIVALNTELDRLVAISADLQDQANRALQLTDFDAAVSLVLPDVDTRKGKTLAFNASTGAVEAGPSISDVQAVSAASTDIALLADIQDGTIATNAITTLAPIQSDLAILGPISTNITTVAGVATNVTTVAGISGNVSTVAGDSTHIQTLGPISGDITTVASVASNVTTVASNINSVNSVATNIASVVTVANDLAETVSEIETVANDLNEASSEIDIVANNISNVNAVGAVSADVTTVAGIASDVSSVVGISANIQTIANSAATTNINTVAADLNSSNNIGAVAGAITNVNNVGGSITNVNTVANNLTSVNAFGNQYVISNTAPSNPNLGLLWFDSATGVNTMKVYNGQSFQNAGSSVNGTSERFEYVVGTNSGSYTGSTTTFPCVYDAGFVDVYLNGVKLAASDITATNGSTVVLNVAANTGDSVAIVGFGTFTLSSHYTKTQTDALLDDVEALALAGL
;
A
#
# COMPACT_ATOMS: atom_id res chain seq x y z
N MET A 1 17.01 -92.12 19.89
CA MET A 1 16.43 -91.89 21.24
C MET A 1 15.25 -90.98 20.99
N THR A 2 14.05 -91.23 21.51
CA THR A 2 12.89 -90.41 21.11
C THR A 2 13.13 -88.94 21.48
N ILE A 3 13.27 -88.06 20.47
CA ILE A 3 13.34 -86.61 20.73
C ILE A 3 11.98 -86.12 21.24
N ASN A 4 11.97 -85.55 22.43
CA ASN A 4 10.88 -84.71 22.91
C ASN A 4 11.16 -83.25 22.53
N ILE A 5 10.28 -82.63 21.75
CA ILE A 5 10.44 -81.23 21.32
C ILE A 5 10.52 -80.29 22.53
N ALA A 6 9.78 -80.59 23.61
CA ALA A 6 9.80 -79.77 24.83
C ALA A 6 11.14 -79.80 25.57
N ASP A 7 11.95 -80.83 25.38
CA ASP A 7 13.25 -81.03 26.05
C ASP A 7 14.45 -80.71 25.12
N ASN A 8 14.20 -80.30 23.87
CA ASN A 8 15.21 -80.10 22.82
C ASN A 8 15.20 -78.68 22.25
N SER A 9 15.13 -77.67 23.13
CA SER A 9 15.25 -76.25 22.75
C SER A 9 16.51 -76.05 21.91
N PRO A 10 16.42 -75.62 20.63
CA PRO A 10 17.55 -75.52 19.71
C PRO A 10 18.48 -74.36 20.02
N ARG A 11 18.45 -73.84 21.25
CA ARG A 11 19.21 -72.69 21.71
C ARG A 11 19.59 -72.86 23.16
N ILE A 12 20.83 -72.52 23.46
CA ILE A 12 21.32 -72.39 24.84
C ILE A 12 22.19 -71.13 24.94
N SER A 13 22.11 -70.46 26.10
CA SER A 13 22.96 -69.31 26.42
C SER A 13 23.77 -69.62 27.66
N TYR A 14 25.08 -69.38 27.57
CA TYR A 14 26.03 -69.44 28.67
C TYR A 14 26.51 -68.04 29.02
N THR A 15 26.75 -67.82 30.31
CA THR A 15 27.41 -66.60 30.80
C THR A 15 28.80 -66.94 31.28
N VAL A 16 29.82 -66.36 30.65
CA VAL A 16 31.20 -66.42 31.11
C VAL A 16 31.44 -65.22 32.01
N GLY A 17 31.70 -65.47 33.30
CA GLY A 17 31.93 -64.42 34.29
C GLY A 17 33.12 -63.52 33.94
N SER A 18 33.11 -62.27 34.43
CA SER A 18 34.16 -61.29 34.19
C SER A 18 35.55 -61.85 34.58
N GLY A 19 36.51 -61.79 33.65
CA GLY A 19 37.87 -62.31 33.85
C GLY A 19 38.01 -63.84 33.88
N VAL A 20 36.90 -64.59 33.83
CA VAL A 20 36.90 -66.06 33.77
C VAL A 20 37.11 -66.50 32.33
N THR A 21 37.95 -67.52 32.12
CA THR A 21 38.08 -68.17 30.80
C THR A 21 37.41 -69.54 30.83
N GLN A 22 36.47 -69.76 29.92
CA GLN A 22 35.83 -71.05 29.70
C GLN A 22 36.19 -71.55 28.31
N THR A 23 36.60 -72.82 28.21
CA THR A 23 37.12 -73.41 26.97
C THR A 23 36.17 -74.44 26.34
N SER A 24 35.06 -74.74 27.01
CA SER A 24 34.11 -75.80 26.63
C SER A 24 32.69 -75.42 27.02
N PHE A 25 31.77 -75.61 26.09
CA PHE A 25 30.34 -75.32 26.23
C PHE A 25 29.54 -76.52 25.73
N ALA A 26 28.68 -77.06 26.59
CA ALA A 26 27.83 -78.18 26.20
C ALA A 26 26.79 -77.75 25.16
N VAL A 27 26.40 -78.67 24.30
CA VAL A 27 25.26 -78.53 23.39
C VAL A 27 24.23 -79.54 23.89
N PRO A 28 23.27 -79.10 24.73
CA PRO A 28 22.35 -80.02 25.42
C PRO A 28 21.23 -80.52 24.52
N PHE A 29 21.17 -80.04 23.28
CA PHE A 29 20.21 -80.44 22.25
C PHE A 29 20.89 -81.25 21.15
N GLU A 30 20.09 -82.05 20.46
CA GLU A 30 20.54 -82.93 19.38
C GLU A 30 20.93 -82.13 18.12
N PHE A 31 21.98 -82.54 17.41
CA PHE A 31 22.31 -82.00 16.08
C PHE A 31 22.93 -83.09 15.21
N PHE A 32 22.90 -82.91 13.88
CA PHE A 32 23.22 -83.98 12.93
C PHE A 32 24.54 -83.71 12.22
N ASP A 33 24.80 -82.45 11.91
CA ASP A 33 26.03 -81.99 11.26
C ASP A 33 26.65 -80.85 12.06
N ASN A 34 27.97 -80.75 12.04
CA ASN A 34 28.70 -79.65 12.68
C ASN A 34 28.25 -78.27 12.15
N ALA A 35 27.82 -78.21 10.89
CA ALA A 35 27.31 -76.99 10.25
C ALA A 35 25.93 -76.57 10.77
N ASP A 36 25.20 -77.44 11.46
CA ASP A 36 23.89 -77.10 12.05
C ASP A 36 24.03 -76.12 13.20
N LEU A 37 25.22 -75.95 13.78
CA LEU A 37 25.44 -75.12 14.97
C LEU A 37 26.04 -73.76 14.61
N ASN A 38 25.35 -72.69 15.03
CA ASN A 38 25.88 -71.35 15.07
C ASN A 38 26.27 -70.98 16.50
N VAL A 39 27.43 -70.34 16.67
CA VAL A 39 27.92 -69.87 17.96
C VAL A 39 28.12 -68.36 17.91
N PHE A 40 27.56 -67.65 18.88
CA PHE A 40 27.67 -66.20 19.00
C PHE A 40 28.36 -65.84 20.31
N ILE A 41 29.30 -64.89 20.28
CA ILE A 41 29.83 -64.24 21.48
C ILE A 41 29.34 -62.80 21.50
N ASN A 42 28.61 -62.40 22.55
CA ASN A 42 28.05 -61.05 22.68
C ASN A 42 27.29 -60.59 21.41
N GLY A 43 26.58 -61.53 20.75
CA GLY A 43 25.83 -61.28 19.52
C GLY A 43 26.63 -61.40 18.21
N VAL A 44 27.94 -61.64 18.24
CA VAL A 44 28.78 -61.78 17.05
C VAL A 44 28.96 -63.25 16.66
N LEU A 45 28.53 -63.61 15.44
CA LEU A 45 28.67 -64.96 14.88
C LEU A 45 30.15 -65.34 14.75
N GLN A 46 30.47 -66.53 15.25
CA GLN A 46 31.80 -67.13 15.19
C GLN A 46 31.87 -68.12 14.02
N THR A 47 33.07 -68.33 13.49
CA THR A 47 33.30 -69.24 12.36
C THR A 47 33.79 -70.59 12.85
N ILE A 48 33.09 -71.66 12.48
CA ILE A 48 33.51 -73.04 12.79
C ILE A 48 34.88 -73.36 12.18
N THR A 49 35.67 -74.19 12.85
CA THR A 49 37.08 -74.56 12.56
C THR A 49 38.11 -73.42 12.68
N THR A 50 37.67 -72.15 12.70
CA THR A 50 38.54 -70.99 12.94
C THR A 50 38.46 -70.52 14.39
N ASN A 51 37.25 -70.30 14.90
CA ASN A 51 37.01 -69.77 16.24
C ASN A 51 36.58 -70.85 17.25
N TYR A 52 35.93 -71.92 16.77
CA TYR A 52 35.50 -73.05 17.60
C TYR A 52 35.55 -74.35 16.81
N THR A 53 35.63 -75.48 17.52
CA THR A 53 35.41 -76.81 16.97
C THR A 53 34.24 -77.48 17.67
N VAL A 54 33.64 -78.47 17.00
CA VAL A 54 32.48 -79.21 17.48
C VAL A 54 32.87 -80.67 17.66
N SER A 55 32.41 -81.27 18.76
CA SER A 55 32.56 -82.71 19.04
C SER A 55 31.22 -83.27 19.51
N GLY A 56 30.94 -84.53 19.21
CA GLY A 56 29.59 -85.11 19.37
C GLY A 56 28.71 -84.80 18.16
N GLY A 57 27.38 -84.89 18.32
CA GLY A 57 26.43 -84.78 17.20
C GLY A 57 25.99 -86.15 16.66
N ASP A 58 25.78 -86.26 15.35
CA ASP A 58 25.29 -87.46 14.65
C ASP A 58 23.91 -87.96 15.16
N GLY A 59 23.00 -87.04 15.49
CA GLY A 59 21.75 -87.38 16.16
C GLY A 59 21.94 -87.61 17.67
N SER A 60 22.89 -86.87 18.28
CA SER A 60 23.05 -86.77 19.72
C SER A 60 23.47 -85.37 20.17
N THR A 61 23.66 -85.20 21.47
CA THR A 61 24.21 -83.97 22.05
C THR A 61 25.72 -83.86 21.77
N GLY A 62 26.30 -82.71 22.09
CA GLY A 62 27.71 -82.48 21.80
C GLY A 62 28.33 -81.37 22.63
N THR A 63 29.46 -80.87 22.18
CA THR A 63 30.25 -79.85 22.88
C THR A 63 30.94 -78.95 21.87
N ILE A 64 30.84 -77.65 22.12
CA ILE A 64 31.64 -76.63 21.45
C ILE A 64 32.94 -76.44 22.24
N SER A 65 34.08 -76.62 21.57
CA SER A 65 35.40 -76.30 22.12
C SER A 65 35.87 -74.96 21.56
N MET A 66 36.01 -73.97 22.45
CA MET A 66 36.48 -72.62 22.11
C MET A 66 36.90 -71.87 23.36
N SER A 67 37.91 -71.01 23.29
CA SER A 67 38.35 -70.20 24.44
C SER A 67 37.63 -68.85 24.48
N VAL A 68 36.81 -68.63 25.50
CA VAL A 68 36.13 -67.34 25.74
C VAL A 68 36.51 -66.82 27.12
N THR A 69 37.09 -65.63 27.18
CA THR A 69 37.32 -64.89 28.42
C THR A 69 36.23 -63.83 28.60
N GLY A 70 35.58 -63.79 29.76
CA GLY A 70 34.53 -62.81 30.05
C GLY A 70 35.08 -61.38 30.11
N GLY A 71 34.43 -60.45 29.41
CA GLY A 71 34.76 -59.02 29.45
C GLY A 71 34.39 -58.35 30.79
N ALA A 72 34.51 -57.02 30.89
CA ALA A 72 34.27 -56.28 32.15
C ALA A 72 32.90 -56.57 32.79
N SER A 73 31.87 -56.79 31.97
CA SER A 73 30.51 -57.14 32.40
C SER A 73 30.17 -58.64 32.26
N GLY A 74 31.18 -59.49 32.06
CA GLY A 74 31.02 -60.85 31.57
C GLY A 74 30.84 -60.91 30.05
N SER A 75 30.78 -62.12 29.49
CA SER A 75 30.47 -62.36 28.08
C SER A 75 29.35 -63.39 27.96
N THR A 76 28.46 -63.22 26.99
CA THR A 76 27.42 -64.21 26.67
C THR A 76 27.87 -65.05 25.48
N VAL A 77 27.73 -66.37 25.61
CA VAL A 77 27.94 -67.32 24.52
C VAL A 77 26.61 -67.96 24.21
N VAL A 78 26.09 -67.73 23.01
CA VAL A 78 24.81 -68.28 22.56
C VAL A 78 25.08 -69.31 21.48
N ILE A 79 24.60 -70.53 21.69
CA ILE A 79 24.69 -71.61 20.71
C ILE A 79 23.28 -71.88 20.21
N THR A 80 23.13 -71.97 18.90
CA THR A 80 21.84 -72.21 18.25
C THR A 80 21.97 -73.29 17.20
N ARG A 81 20.94 -74.11 17.04
CA ARG A 81 20.77 -75.04 15.94
C ARG A 81 20.01 -74.38 14.78
N ASN A 82 20.45 -74.66 13.56
CA ASN A 82 19.82 -74.24 12.32
C ASN A 82 20.09 -75.32 11.26
N ILE A 83 19.29 -76.39 11.31
CA ILE A 83 19.38 -77.49 10.34
C ILE A 83 18.90 -76.99 8.96
N THR A 84 19.63 -77.34 7.92
CA THR A 84 19.19 -77.06 6.54
C THR A 84 17.89 -77.81 6.23
N LEU A 85 16.92 -77.16 5.61
CA LEU A 85 15.61 -77.75 5.25
C LEU A 85 15.75 -78.77 4.11
N GLU A 86 16.32 -79.92 4.39
CA GLU A 86 16.53 -81.00 3.43
C GLU A 86 16.41 -82.39 4.06
N ARG A 87 16.08 -83.37 3.21
CA ARG A 87 16.18 -84.80 3.54
C ARG A 87 17.43 -85.35 2.90
N THR A 88 18.30 -85.98 3.68
CA THR A 88 19.57 -86.51 3.19
C THR A 88 19.52 -88.02 2.93
N THR A 89 18.48 -88.71 3.43
CA THR A 89 18.30 -90.16 3.25
C THR A 89 17.16 -90.49 2.29
N ASP A 90 17.45 -91.27 1.24
CA ASP A 90 16.47 -91.91 0.36
C ASP A 90 16.38 -93.42 0.66
N PHE A 91 15.17 -93.94 0.87
CA PHE A 91 14.97 -95.34 1.22
C PHE A 91 14.70 -96.18 -0.05
N PRO A 92 15.43 -97.28 -0.28
CA PRO A 92 15.19 -98.12 -1.44
C PRO A 92 13.82 -98.80 -1.37
N VAL A 93 13.20 -99.01 -2.54
CA VAL A 93 11.86 -99.63 -2.66
C VAL A 93 11.82 -101.12 -2.27
N SER A 94 12.99 -101.76 -2.06
CA SER A 94 13.11 -103.14 -1.60
C SER A 94 14.46 -103.38 -0.92
N GLY A 95 14.52 -104.26 0.09
CA GLY A 95 15.74 -104.63 0.81
C GLY A 95 15.52 -104.69 2.33
N ALA A 96 16.59 -104.93 3.09
CA ALA A 96 16.53 -104.84 4.54
C ALA A 96 16.27 -103.38 4.96
N PHE A 97 15.26 -103.15 5.78
CA PHE A 97 14.87 -101.81 6.19
C PHE A 97 15.87 -101.24 7.19
N ASN A 98 16.55 -100.13 6.84
CA ASN A 98 17.53 -99.50 7.73
C ASN A 98 16.82 -98.66 8.78
N ILE A 99 16.42 -99.32 9.86
CA ILE A 99 15.72 -98.72 11.01
C ILE A 99 16.57 -97.61 11.64
N VAL A 100 17.90 -97.69 11.59
CA VAL A 100 18.79 -96.64 12.14
C VAL A 100 18.65 -95.36 11.33
N ALA A 101 18.81 -95.45 10.00
CA ALA A 101 18.66 -94.30 9.11
C ALA A 101 17.25 -93.70 9.17
N LEU A 102 16.21 -94.53 9.34
CA LEU A 102 14.84 -94.03 9.54
C LEU A 102 14.71 -93.22 10.82
N ASN A 103 15.21 -93.74 11.95
CA ASN A 103 15.13 -93.00 13.21
C ASN A 103 15.89 -91.69 13.11
N THR A 104 17.11 -91.67 12.54
CA THR A 104 17.87 -90.43 12.33
C THR A 104 17.11 -89.43 11.46
N GLU A 105 16.43 -89.89 10.41
CA GLU A 105 15.65 -89.01 9.53
C GLU A 105 14.40 -88.44 10.22
N LEU A 106 13.70 -89.25 11.02
CA LEU A 106 12.56 -88.81 11.83
C LEU A 106 13.00 -87.82 12.92
N ASP A 107 14.11 -88.11 13.61
CA ASP A 107 14.72 -87.25 14.63
C ASP A 107 15.14 -85.90 14.01
N ARG A 108 15.70 -85.90 12.78
CA ARG A 108 16.03 -84.67 12.04
C ARG A 108 14.79 -83.84 11.70
N LEU A 109 13.70 -84.46 11.25
CA LEU A 109 12.45 -83.74 10.98
C LEU A 109 11.84 -83.11 12.23
N VAL A 110 11.94 -83.80 13.38
CA VAL A 110 11.50 -83.28 14.67
C VAL A 110 12.39 -82.11 15.11
N ALA A 111 13.70 -82.20 14.90
CA ALA A 111 14.65 -81.14 15.20
C ALA A 111 14.44 -79.89 14.31
N ILE A 112 14.22 -80.07 13.01
CA ILE A 112 13.83 -78.98 12.08
C ILE A 112 12.54 -78.30 12.56
N SER A 113 11.56 -79.08 13.01
CA SER A 113 10.30 -78.53 13.54
C SER A 113 10.53 -77.69 14.80
N ALA A 114 11.45 -78.08 15.67
CA ALA A 114 11.85 -77.30 16.84
C ALA A 114 12.61 -76.01 16.45
N ASP A 115 13.48 -76.06 15.42
CA ASP A 115 14.18 -74.87 14.89
C ASP A 115 13.17 -73.85 14.33
N LEU A 116 12.18 -74.32 13.57
CA LEU A 116 11.09 -73.48 13.06
C LEU A 116 10.23 -72.90 14.18
N GLN A 117 9.92 -73.67 15.23
CA GLN A 117 9.20 -73.18 16.40
C GLN A 117 9.97 -72.09 17.14
N ASP A 118 11.29 -72.27 17.35
CA ASP A 118 12.17 -71.28 17.96
C ASP A 118 12.26 -69.99 17.12
N GLN A 119 12.28 -70.12 15.79
CA GLN A 119 12.21 -68.97 14.89
C GLN A 119 10.85 -68.25 14.98
N ALA A 120 9.73 -68.97 14.99
CA ALA A 120 8.39 -68.41 15.09
C ALA A 120 8.13 -67.72 16.45
N ASN A 121 8.68 -68.27 17.56
CA ASN A 121 8.58 -67.68 18.90
C ASN A 121 9.32 -66.36 19.08
N ARG A 122 10.23 -66.01 18.16
CA ARG A 122 10.94 -64.72 18.14
C ARG A 122 10.42 -63.74 17.09
N ALA A 123 9.39 -64.12 16.33
CA ALA A 123 8.73 -63.22 15.39
C ALA A 123 7.70 -62.33 16.12
N LEU A 124 7.11 -61.38 15.40
CA LEU A 124 5.87 -60.74 15.85
C LEU A 124 4.75 -61.79 15.82
N GLN A 125 4.05 -61.95 16.93
CA GLN A 125 2.97 -62.91 17.09
C GLN A 125 1.66 -62.17 17.36
N LEU A 126 0.59 -62.68 16.76
CA LEU A 126 -0.77 -62.36 17.19
C LEU A 126 -1.19 -63.35 18.28
N THR A 127 -2.12 -62.95 19.11
CA THR A 127 -2.76 -63.88 20.05
C THR A 127 -3.72 -64.80 19.32
N ASP A 128 -3.98 -65.99 19.87
CA ASP A 128 -4.87 -67.00 19.24
C ASP A 128 -6.33 -66.52 19.05
N PHE A 129 -6.72 -65.44 19.74
CA PHE A 129 -8.06 -64.86 19.69
C PHE A 129 -8.12 -63.53 18.91
N ASP A 130 -7.02 -63.07 18.32
CA ASP A 130 -7.03 -61.89 17.45
C ASP A 130 -7.81 -62.18 16.15
N ALA A 131 -8.63 -61.22 15.72
CA ALA A 131 -9.19 -61.23 14.37
C ALA A 131 -8.04 -61.17 13.34
N ALA A 132 -8.29 -61.54 12.08
CA ALA A 132 -7.24 -61.57 11.05
C ALA A 132 -6.63 -60.16 10.79
N VAL A 133 -5.57 -59.82 11.53
CA VAL A 133 -4.82 -58.57 11.48
C VAL A 133 -3.53 -58.80 10.69
N SER A 134 -3.14 -57.86 9.84
CA SER A 134 -1.92 -57.99 9.04
C SER A 134 -0.68 -57.62 9.85
N LEU A 135 0.31 -58.52 9.85
CA LEU A 135 1.69 -58.27 10.31
C LEU A 135 2.65 -57.94 9.15
N VAL A 136 2.13 -57.70 7.94
CA VAL A 136 2.96 -57.32 6.79
C VAL A 136 3.51 -55.92 7.02
N LEU A 137 4.84 -55.80 7.08
CA LEU A 137 5.50 -54.49 7.20
C LEU A 137 5.23 -53.64 5.95
N PRO A 138 5.08 -52.31 6.11
CA PRO A 138 5.10 -51.39 4.98
C PRO A 138 6.38 -51.54 4.15
N ASP A 139 6.34 -51.09 2.89
CA ASP A 139 7.53 -51.07 2.04
C ASP A 139 8.68 -50.28 2.70
N VAL A 140 9.90 -50.57 2.28
CA VAL A 140 11.11 -50.04 2.91
C VAL A 140 11.18 -48.52 2.90
N ASP A 141 10.69 -47.88 1.83
CA ASP A 141 10.73 -46.42 1.68
C ASP A 141 9.71 -45.73 2.56
N THR A 142 8.57 -46.38 2.81
CA THR A 142 7.54 -45.91 3.73
C THR A 142 7.96 -45.98 5.20
N ARG A 143 8.73 -47.00 5.61
CA ARG A 143 9.08 -47.24 7.03
C ARG A 143 10.44 -46.72 7.48
N LYS A 144 11.36 -46.37 6.55
CA LYS A 144 12.69 -45.88 6.94
C LYS A 144 12.59 -44.59 7.78
N GLY A 145 13.28 -44.56 8.92
CA GLY A 145 13.29 -43.42 9.84
C GLY A 145 12.03 -43.25 10.69
N LYS A 146 11.11 -44.22 10.68
CA LYS A 146 9.87 -44.23 11.49
C LYS A 146 9.89 -45.33 12.54
N THR A 147 9.07 -45.18 13.57
CA THR A 147 8.86 -46.23 14.59
C THR A 147 7.94 -47.33 14.05
N LEU A 148 8.03 -48.54 14.62
CA LEU A 148 7.00 -49.57 14.41
C LEU A 148 5.78 -49.19 15.25
N ALA A 149 4.61 -49.10 14.63
CA ALA A 149 3.36 -48.79 15.30
C ALA A 149 2.26 -49.76 14.86
N PHE A 150 1.14 -49.73 15.58
CA PHE A 150 -0.07 -50.46 15.22
C PHE A 150 -1.17 -49.46 14.91
N ASN A 151 -1.89 -49.71 13.83
CA ASN A 151 -2.97 -48.85 13.39
C ASN A 151 -4.07 -48.75 14.44
N ALA A 152 -4.42 -47.53 14.82
CA ALA A 152 -5.34 -47.27 15.94
C ALA A 152 -6.75 -47.87 15.74
N SER A 153 -7.17 -48.16 14.50
CA SER A 153 -8.50 -48.72 14.20
C SER A 153 -8.48 -50.20 13.84
N THR A 154 -7.40 -50.67 13.21
CA THR A 154 -7.33 -52.04 12.66
C THR A 154 -6.34 -52.95 13.38
N GLY A 155 -5.46 -52.40 14.22
CA GLY A 155 -4.40 -53.15 14.89
C GLY A 155 -3.28 -53.64 13.96
N ALA A 156 -3.38 -53.41 12.64
CA ALA A 156 -2.36 -53.82 11.67
C ALA A 156 -1.04 -53.10 11.91
N VAL A 157 0.08 -53.78 11.62
CA VAL A 157 1.40 -53.14 11.70
C VAL A 157 1.50 -52.03 10.67
N GLU A 158 1.92 -50.84 11.11
CA GLU A 158 2.12 -49.67 10.27
C GLU A 158 3.41 -48.93 10.64
N ALA A 159 3.82 -47.99 9.78
CA ALA A 159 4.93 -47.09 10.07
C ALA A 159 4.40 -45.91 10.90
N GLY A 160 4.85 -45.80 12.15
CA GLY A 160 4.46 -44.74 13.08
C GLY A 160 5.09 -43.38 12.77
N PRO A 161 5.11 -42.45 13.73
CA PRO A 161 5.77 -41.15 13.57
C PRO A 161 7.23 -41.29 13.14
N SER A 162 7.74 -40.30 12.40
CA SER A 162 9.16 -40.25 12.12
C SER A 162 9.95 -39.94 13.39
N ILE A 163 11.15 -40.50 13.51
CA ILE A 163 12.06 -40.20 14.62
C ILE A 163 12.37 -38.69 14.64
N SER A 164 12.41 -38.05 13.46
CA SER A 164 12.59 -36.59 13.33
C SER A 164 11.43 -35.81 13.95
N ASP A 165 10.18 -36.21 13.69
CA ASP A 165 9.00 -35.53 14.23
C ASP A 165 8.95 -35.68 15.76
N VAL A 166 9.29 -36.87 16.27
CA VAL A 166 9.38 -37.11 17.72
C VAL A 166 10.46 -36.23 18.35
N GLN A 167 11.61 -36.07 17.69
CA GLN A 167 12.67 -35.17 18.16
C GLN A 167 12.23 -33.69 18.10
N ALA A 168 11.47 -33.28 17.07
CA ALA A 168 10.94 -31.93 16.97
C ALA A 168 9.96 -31.62 18.11
N VAL A 169 9.07 -32.56 18.46
CA VAL A 169 8.17 -32.43 19.62
C VAL A 169 8.96 -32.38 20.93
N SER A 170 10.02 -33.18 21.06
CA SER A 170 10.91 -33.13 22.23
C SER A 170 11.59 -31.77 22.37
N ALA A 171 12.10 -31.19 21.28
CA ALA A 171 12.72 -29.87 21.28
C ALA A 171 11.69 -28.78 21.65
N ALA A 172 10.50 -28.81 21.05
CA ALA A 172 9.41 -27.88 21.38
C ALA A 172 9.01 -27.97 22.86
N SER A 173 9.03 -29.17 23.47
CA SER A 173 8.75 -29.34 24.90
C SER A 173 9.81 -28.68 25.79
N THR A 174 11.07 -28.65 25.35
CA THR A 174 12.16 -27.93 26.06
C THR A 174 11.98 -26.42 25.95
N ASP A 175 11.63 -25.91 24.76
CA ASP A 175 11.35 -24.47 24.58
C ASP A 175 10.14 -24.02 25.40
N ILE A 176 9.07 -24.83 25.46
CA ILE A 176 7.89 -24.57 26.28
C ILE A 176 8.25 -24.57 27.78
N ALA A 177 9.12 -25.47 28.24
CA ALA A 177 9.57 -25.48 29.62
C ALA A 177 10.32 -24.20 30.00
N LEU A 178 11.16 -23.67 29.09
CA LEU A 178 11.84 -22.37 29.28
C LEU A 178 10.83 -21.20 29.35
N LEU A 179 9.75 -21.23 28.57
CA LEU A 179 8.67 -20.24 28.63
C LEU A 179 7.81 -20.40 29.89
N ALA A 180 7.59 -21.63 30.36
CA ALA A 180 6.84 -21.92 31.57
C ALA A 180 7.59 -21.46 32.84
N ASP A 181 8.92 -21.58 32.88
CA ASP A 181 9.75 -21.01 33.96
C ASP A 181 9.62 -19.47 34.06
N ILE A 182 9.28 -18.79 32.96
CA ILE A 182 9.01 -17.34 32.93
C ILE A 182 7.61 -17.00 33.47
N GLN A 183 6.74 -18.00 33.65
CA GLN A 183 5.31 -17.82 33.96
C GLN A 183 4.75 -18.89 34.92
N ASP A 184 5.56 -19.45 35.82
CA ASP A 184 5.21 -20.58 36.71
C ASP A 184 4.20 -20.20 37.84
N GLY A 185 3.58 -19.03 37.79
CA GLY A 185 2.45 -18.70 38.68
C GLY A 185 2.79 -18.62 40.17
N THR A 186 4.06 -18.78 40.55
CA THR A 186 4.56 -18.43 41.87
C THR A 186 4.94 -16.95 41.86
N ILE A 187 4.51 -16.22 42.89
CA ILE A 187 4.52 -14.75 42.96
C ILE A 187 5.92 -14.13 42.81
N ALA A 188 7.00 -14.94 42.80
CA ALA A 188 8.36 -14.46 42.78
C ALA A 188 9.08 -14.54 41.41
N THR A 189 8.51 -15.10 40.33
CA THR A 189 9.25 -15.17 39.04
C THR A 189 8.35 -15.17 37.81
N ASN A 190 7.51 -14.14 37.65
CA ASN A 190 6.77 -13.92 36.40
C ASN A 190 7.21 -12.61 35.72
N ALA A 191 8.24 -12.67 34.86
CA ALA A 191 8.79 -11.49 34.17
C ALA A 191 7.81 -10.82 33.18
N ILE A 192 6.74 -11.53 32.77
CA ILE A 192 5.71 -11.02 31.85
C ILE A 192 4.59 -10.28 32.61
N THR A 193 4.25 -10.67 33.84
CA THR A 193 3.26 -9.92 34.65
C THR A 193 3.84 -8.69 35.34
N THR A 194 5.17 -8.60 35.50
CA THR A 194 5.83 -7.38 35.99
C THR A 194 5.85 -6.25 34.96
N LEU A 195 5.48 -6.50 33.69
CA LEU A 195 5.24 -5.43 32.71
C LEU A 195 4.07 -4.51 33.10
N ALA A 196 3.04 -5.02 33.79
CA ALA A 196 1.88 -4.22 34.17
C ALA A 196 2.22 -3.14 35.25
N PRO A 197 2.97 -3.47 36.32
CA PRO A 197 3.57 -2.46 37.20
C PRO A 197 4.48 -1.49 36.45
N ILE A 198 5.35 -1.97 35.55
CA ILE A 198 6.25 -1.11 34.77
C ILE A 198 5.46 -0.14 33.87
N GLN A 199 4.33 -0.59 33.29
CA GLN A 199 3.44 0.27 32.50
C GLN A 199 2.77 1.34 33.36
N SER A 200 2.40 1.01 34.60
CA SER A 200 1.90 1.97 35.59
C SER A 200 2.96 3.00 35.97
N ASP A 201 4.20 2.56 36.22
CA ASP A 201 5.33 3.45 36.52
C ASP A 201 5.68 4.35 35.33
N LEU A 202 5.63 3.82 34.10
CA LEU A 202 5.85 4.58 32.87
C LEU A 202 4.74 5.61 32.62
N ALA A 203 3.50 5.33 33.03
CA ALA A 203 2.40 6.30 32.97
C ALA A 203 2.64 7.49 33.92
N ILE A 204 3.33 7.29 35.05
CA ILE A 204 3.72 8.37 35.98
C ILE A 204 4.78 9.29 35.35
N LEU A 205 5.58 8.82 34.39
CA LEU A 205 6.57 9.65 33.69
C LEU A 205 5.95 10.68 32.73
N GLY A 206 4.71 10.48 32.27
CA GLY A 206 4.02 11.43 31.38
C GLY A 206 3.89 12.83 31.99
N PRO A 207 3.25 12.98 33.17
CA PRO A 207 3.21 14.27 33.89
C PRO A 207 4.59 14.84 34.24
N ILE A 208 5.56 14.00 34.55
CA ILE A 208 6.95 14.43 34.85
C ILE A 208 7.62 15.03 33.61
N SER A 209 7.37 14.48 32.42
CA SER A 209 7.88 15.03 31.15
C SER A 209 7.37 16.46 30.89
N THR A 210 6.11 16.73 31.18
CA THR A 210 5.52 18.07 31.10
C THR A 210 6.18 19.03 32.10
N ASN A 211 6.44 18.57 33.32
CA ASN A 211 7.15 19.36 34.34
C ASN A 211 8.59 19.68 33.92
N ILE A 212 9.33 18.69 33.38
CA ILE A 212 10.70 18.88 32.87
C ILE A 212 10.71 19.89 31.71
N THR A 213 9.74 19.80 30.81
CA THR A 213 9.61 20.74 29.68
C THR A 213 9.32 22.16 30.18
N THR A 214 8.48 22.30 31.22
CA THR A 214 8.20 23.59 31.86
C THR A 214 9.46 24.17 32.51
N VAL A 215 10.23 23.34 33.24
CA VAL A 215 11.50 23.74 33.87
C VAL A 215 12.54 24.14 32.81
N ALA A 216 12.63 23.40 31.70
CA ALA A 216 13.48 23.73 30.57
C ALA A 216 13.07 25.07 29.91
N GLY A 217 11.77 25.33 29.78
CA GLY A 217 11.23 26.59 29.24
C GLY A 217 11.54 27.83 30.09
N VAL A 218 11.78 27.66 31.40
CA VAL A 218 12.18 28.77 32.29
C VAL A 218 13.68 28.83 32.56
N ALA A 219 14.49 27.90 32.05
CA ALA A 219 15.93 27.84 32.31
C ALA A 219 16.65 29.13 31.87
N THR A 220 16.33 29.66 30.69
CA THR A 220 16.88 30.93 30.18
C THR A 220 16.49 32.12 31.06
N ASN A 221 15.26 32.13 31.60
CA ASN A 221 14.81 33.17 32.52
C ASN A 221 15.58 33.11 33.84
N VAL A 222 15.83 31.92 34.39
CA VAL A 222 16.62 31.73 35.61
C VAL A 222 18.07 32.18 35.40
N THR A 223 18.69 31.85 34.26
CA THR A 223 20.04 32.36 33.92
C THR A 223 20.05 33.87 33.77
N THR A 224 19.00 34.46 33.19
CA THR A 224 18.86 35.92 33.08
C THR A 224 18.74 36.57 34.46
N VAL A 225 17.90 36.03 35.35
CA VAL A 225 17.75 36.50 36.73
C VAL A 225 19.06 36.40 37.50
N ALA A 226 19.80 35.29 37.35
CA ALA A 226 21.12 35.14 37.94
C ALA A 226 22.12 36.17 37.39
N GLY A 227 22.08 36.45 36.09
CA GLY A 227 22.93 37.47 35.44
C GLY A 227 22.65 38.91 35.91
N ILE A 228 21.40 39.26 36.21
CA ILE A 228 21.03 40.60 36.69
C ILE A 228 21.07 40.74 38.22
N SER A 229 21.23 39.65 38.97
CA SER A 229 21.26 39.66 40.45
C SER A 229 22.31 40.63 40.99
N GLY A 230 23.50 40.69 40.38
CA GLY A 230 24.55 41.63 40.77
C GLY A 230 24.12 43.09 40.58
N ASN A 231 23.52 43.41 39.43
CA ASN A 231 23.02 44.77 39.13
C ASN A 231 21.91 45.19 40.10
N VAL A 232 20.99 44.28 40.45
CA VAL A 232 19.92 44.56 41.43
C VAL A 232 20.51 44.84 42.81
N SER A 233 21.54 44.09 43.23
CA SER A 233 22.26 44.38 44.49
C SER A 233 23.01 45.72 44.44
N THR A 234 23.61 46.09 43.32
CA THR A 234 24.24 47.41 43.13
C THR A 234 23.21 48.54 43.23
N VAL A 235 22.09 48.44 42.51
CA VAL A 235 21.00 49.45 42.57
C VAL A 235 20.40 49.54 43.97
N ALA A 236 20.27 48.40 44.68
CA ALA A 236 19.85 48.39 46.08
C ALA A 236 20.86 49.09 46.99
N GLY A 237 22.17 48.95 46.74
CA GLY A 237 23.24 49.67 47.44
C GLY A 237 23.24 51.17 47.17
N ASP A 238 22.85 51.61 45.96
CA ASP A 238 22.73 53.01 45.58
C ASP A 238 21.43 53.67 46.04
N SER A 239 20.48 52.91 46.59
CA SER A 239 19.19 53.42 47.06
C SER A 239 19.32 54.56 48.07
N THR A 240 20.30 54.50 48.97
CA THR A 240 20.60 55.61 49.90
C THR A 240 21.13 56.85 49.18
N HIS A 241 22.00 56.71 48.18
CA HIS A 241 22.49 57.82 47.35
C HIS A 241 21.38 58.44 46.47
N ILE A 242 20.46 57.63 45.95
CA ILE A 242 19.31 58.12 45.17
C ILE A 242 18.34 58.88 46.10
N GLN A 243 18.12 58.37 47.31
CA GLN A 243 17.29 59.05 48.30
C GLN A 243 17.90 60.35 48.82
N THR A 244 19.23 60.52 48.81
CA THR A 244 19.86 61.82 49.13
C THR A 244 19.73 62.86 48.02
N LEU A 245 19.53 62.46 46.76
CA LEU A 245 19.26 63.40 45.64
C LEU A 245 17.86 64.03 45.72
N GLY A 246 16.87 63.34 46.31
CA GLY A 246 15.49 63.83 46.42
C GLY A 246 15.37 65.19 47.13
N PRO A 247 15.89 65.34 48.37
CA PRO A 247 15.85 66.60 49.11
C PRO A 247 16.58 67.78 48.45
N ILE A 248 17.64 67.54 47.66
CA ILE A 248 18.45 68.59 46.99
C ILE A 248 18.04 68.83 45.53
N SER A 249 17.07 68.09 44.99
CA SER A 249 16.58 68.25 43.60
C SER A 249 15.99 69.64 43.35
N GLY A 250 15.32 70.22 44.35
CA GLY A 250 14.81 71.59 44.30
C GLY A 250 15.93 72.63 44.23
N ASP A 251 17.01 72.42 44.99
CA ASP A 251 18.18 73.30 44.99
C ASP A 251 18.92 73.24 43.65
N ILE A 252 19.11 72.06 43.07
CA ILE A 252 19.72 71.87 41.74
C ILE A 252 18.91 72.61 40.66
N THR A 253 17.59 72.48 40.69
CA THR A 253 16.70 73.19 39.76
C THR A 253 16.77 74.71 39.96
N THR A 254 16.85 75.16 41.21
CA THR A 254 17.00 76.59 41.55
C THR A 254 18.32 77.14 41.03
N VAL A 255 19.45 76.44 41.24
CA VAL A 255 20.77 76.84 40.74
C VAL A 255 20.79 76.87 39.21
N ALA A 256 20.20 75.88 38.53
CA ALA A 256 20.07 75.87 37.08
C ALA A 256 19.23 77.04 36.56
N SER A 257 18.16 77.42 37.28
CA SER A 257 17.28 78.52 36.90
C SER A 257 17.92 79.91 37.00
N VAL A 258 18.95 80.08 37.85
CA VAL A 258 19.67 81.36 38.02
C VAL A 258 20.99 81.43 37.26
N ALA A 259 21.47 80.32 36.68
CA ALA A 259 22.75 80.28 35.97
C ALA A 259 22.84 81.24 34.78
N SER A 260 21.74 81.37 34.01
CA SER A 260 21.64 82.34 32.91
C SER A 260 21.65 83.78 33.43
N ASN A 261 20.96 84.06 34.54
CA ASN A 261 20.93 85.37 35.16
C ASN A 261 22.32 85.78 35.68
N VAL A 262 23.05 84.87 36.33
CA VAL A 262 24.42 85.13 36.80
C VAL A 262 25.36 85.41 35.63
N THR A 263 25.27 84.63 34.56
CA THR A 263 26.05 84.86 33.33
C THR A 263 25.70 86.20 32.69
N THR A 264 24.41 86.56 32.67
CA THR A 264 23.91 87.83 32.15
C THR A 264 24.42 89.00 32.98
N VAL A 265 24.39 88.91 34.32
CA VAL A 265 24.95 89.93 35.21
C VAL A 265 26.46 90.08 35.02
N ALA A 266 27.19 88.96 34.94
CA ALA A 266 28.63 88.97 34.68
C ALA A 266 29.00 89.55 33.32
N SER A 267 28.14 89.38 32.30
CA SER A 267 28.32 90.03 30.99
C SER A 267 27.97 91.52 31.05
N ASN A 268 26.85 91.87 31.67
CA ASN A 268 26.33 93.24 31.76
C ASN A 268 27.23 94.18 32.55
N ILE A 269 28.05 93.69 33.49
CA ILE A 269 28.92 94.55 34.30
C ILE A 269 29.94 95.31 33.44
N ASN A 270 30.41 94.71 32.35
CA ASN A 270 31.29 95.38 31.39
C ASN A 270 30.57 96.53 30.69
N SER A 271 29.30 96.34 30.34
CA SER A 271 28.44 97.37 29.75
C SER A 271 28.15 98.49 30.76
N VAL A 272 27.86 98.17 32.01
CA VAL A 272 27.63 99.16 33.08
C VAL A 272 28.89 100.00 33.33
N ASN A 273 30.06 99.37 33.40
CA ASN A 273 31.34 100.08 33.53
C ASN A 273 31.59 100.99 32.31
N SER A 274 31.26 100.52 31.10
CA SER A 274 31.34 101.33 29.88
C SER A 274 30.37 102.51 29.91
N VAL A 275 29.14 102.32 30.39
CA VAL A 275 28.14 103.39 30.58
C VAL A 275 28.67 104.44 31.55
N ALA A 276 29.31 104.03 32.65
CA ALA A 276 29.92 104.96 33.59
C ALA A 276 31.03 105.82 32.94
N THR A 277 31.90 105.21 32.14
CA THR A 277 32.91 105.93 31.35
C THR A 277 32.28 106.88 30.32
N ASN A 278 31.22 106.42 29.64
CA ASN A 278 30.50 107.22 28.65
C ASN A 278 29.84 108.44 29.29
N ILE A 279 29.22 108.30 30.46
CA ILE A 279 28.62 109.42 31.19
C ILE A 279 29.66 110.50 31.50
N ALA A 280 30.89 110.12 31.89
CA ALA A 280 31.97 111.09 32.09
C ALA A 280 32.30 111.86 30.80
N SER A 281 32.22 111.20 29.63
CA SER A 281 32.40 111.81 28.31
C SER A 281 31.23 112.73 27.93
N VAL A 282 29.99 112.31 28.22
CA VAL A 282 28.78 113.13 28.00
C VAL A 282 28.85 114.42 28.82
N VAL A 283 29.33 114.35 30.06
CA VAL A 283 29.55 115.55 30.88
C VAL A 283 30.57 116.49 30.24
N THR A 284 31.60 115.96 29.58
CA THR A 284 32.59 116.79 28.86
C THR A 284 31.94 117.49 27.66
N VAL A 285 31.14 116.76 26.86
CA VAL A 285 30.36 117.33 25.76
C VAL A 285 29.34 118.36 26.25
N ALA A 286 28.67 118.11 27.37
CA ALA A 286 27.71 119.06 27.93
C ALA A 286 28.39 120.37 28.36
N ASN A 287 29.63 120.31 28.84
CA ASN A 287 30.42 121.49 29.15
C ASN A 287 30.91 122.23 27.89
N ASP A 288 31.24 121.50 26.81
CA ASP A 288 31.58 122.04 25.49
C ASP A 288 30.40 122.81 24.87
N LEU A 289 29.17 122.33 25.06
CA LEU A 289 27.96 123.03 24.63
C LEU A 289 27.65 124.31 25.45
N ALA A 290 28.28 124.53 26.61
CA ALA A 290 28.03 125.67 27.49
C ALA A 290 28.85 126.92 27.11
N GLU A 291 29.15 127.10 25.82
CA GLU A 291 29.90 128.23 25.29
C GLU A 291 28.99 129.35 24.77
N THR A 292 29.52 130.59 24.68
CA THR A 292 28.71 131.78 24.34
C THR A 292 28.37 131.86 22.84
N VAL A 293 29.15 131.20 21.99
CA VAL A 293 28.89 131.00 20.56
C VAL A 293 29.40 129.60 20.22
N SER A 294 28.49 128.67 19.89
CA SER A 294 28.88 127.31 19.50
C SER A 294 29.31 127.24 18.04
N GLU A 295 30.07 126.21 17.67
CA GLU A 295 30.40 125.90 16.28
C GLU A 295 29.16 125.59 15.44
N ILE A 296 28.06 125.15 16.06
CA ILE A 296 26.77 124.96 15.39
C ILE A 296 26.19 126.31 14.97
N GLU A 297 26.35 127.34 15.80
CA GLU A 297 25.85 128.69 15.51
C GLU A 297 26.59 129.31 14.31
N THR A 298 27.88 129.02 14.12
CA THR A 298 28.63 129.48 12.95
C THR A 298 28.25 128.73 11.68
N VAL A 299 28.10 127.40 11.72
CA VAL A 299 27.61 126.60 10.56
C VAL A 299 26.16 126.94 10.20
N ALA A 300 25.30 127.18 11.19
CA ALA A 300 23.90 127.55 10.96
C ALA A 300 23.78 128.91 10.26
N ASN A 301 24.67 129.85 10.57
CA ASN A 301 24.71 131.15 9.90
C ASN A 301 25.25 131.05 8.46
N ASP A 302 26.26 130.21 8.20
CA ASP A 302 26.79 129.91 6.85
C ASP A 302 25.72 129.34 5.92
N LEU A 303 24.81 128.51 6.47
CA LEU A 303 23.70 127.94 5.71
C LEU A 303 22.49 128.88 5.54
N ASN A 304 22.42 129.99 6.28
CA ASN A 304 21.29 130.93 6.23
C ASN A 304 21.51 132.03 5.18
N GLU A 305 22.03 131.65 4.02
CA GLU A 305 22.26 132.49 2.86
C GLU A 305 21.24 132.19 1.76
N ALA A 306 21.03 133.13 0.82
CA ALA A 306 19.99 133.02 -0.19
C ALA A 306 20.15 131.83 -1.17
N SER A 307 21.34 131.26 -1.26
CA SER A 307 21.62 130.02 -1.98
C SER A 307 22.78 129.28 -1.30
N SER A 308 22.46 128.34 -0.42
CA SER A 308 23.47 127.56 0.28
C SER A 308 24.15 126.54 -0.66
N GLU A 309 25.37 126.11 -0.33
CA GLU A 309 26.03 124.99 -0.99
C GLU A 309 25.17 123.71 -0.92
N ILE A 310 24.37 123.56 0.13
CA ILE A 310 23.40 122.48 0.29
C ILE A 310 22.34 122.48 -0.81
N ASP A 311 21.82 123.64 -1.21
CA ASP A 311 20.83 123.74 -2.29
C ASP A 311 21.42 123.35 -3.64
N ILE A 312 22.69 123.65 -3.87
CA ILE A 312 23.41 123.22 -5.08
C ILE A 312 23.61 121.70 -5.08
N VAL A 313 24.04 121.12 -3.96
CA VAL A 313 24.21 119.66 -3.82
C VAL A 313 22.86 118.94 -3.95
N ALA A 314 21.78 119.46 -3.37
CA ALA A 314 20.44 118.88 -3.49
C ALA A 314 19.96 118.80 -4.94
N ASN A 315 20.18 119.86 -5.73
CA ASN A 315 19.90 119.85 -7.16
C ASN A 315 20.75 118.82 -7.93
N ASN A 316 22.05 118.74 -7.62
CA ASN A 316 22.91 117.72 -8.23
C ASN A 316 22.50 116.29 -7.87
N ILE A 317 22.04 116.04 -6.64
CA ILE A 317 21.49 114.74 -6.22
C ILE A 317 20.21 114.41 -6.99
N SER A 318 19.32 115.37 -7.21
CA SER A 318 18.13 115.18 -8.06
C SER A 318 18.52 114.68 -9.45
N ASN A 319 19.55 115.28 -10.05
CA ASN A 319 20.09 114.87 -11.34
C ASN A 319 20.73 113.47 -11.28
N VAL A 320 21.49 113.14 -10.23
CA VAL A 320 22.07 111.80 -10.03
C VAL A 320 20.99 110.73 -9.84
N ASN A 321 19.89 111.05 -9.15
CA ASN A 321 18.77 110.14 -8.99
C ASN A 321 18.06 109.87 -10.33
N ALA A 322 17.94 110.89 -11.18
CA ALA A 322 17.47 110.69 -12.55
C ALA A 322 18.41 109.74 -13.33
N VAL A 323 19.73 109.87 -13.16
CA VAL A 323 20.70 108.93 -13.75
C VAL A 323 20.57 107.52 -13.14
N GLY A 324 20.29 107.40 -11.85
CA GLY A 324 20.03 106.13 -11.18
C GLY A 324 18.78 105.41 -11.72
N ALA A 325 17.70 106.15 -11.98
CA ALA A 325 16.51 105.61 -12.63
C ALA A 325 16.82 105.12 -14.05
N VAL A 326 17.58 105.89 -14.82
CA VAL A 326 18.07 105.46 -16.15
C VAL A 326 18.93 104.19 -16.06
N SER A 327 19.78 104.06 -15.03
CA SER A 327 20.59 102.86 -14.78
C SER A 327 19.73 101.62 -14.48
N ALA A 328 18.61 101.79 -13.77
CA ALA A 328 17.66 100.70 -13.52
C ALA A 328 17.02 100.22 -14.84
N ASP A 329 16.57 101.16 -15.68
CA ASP A 329 16.01 100.82 -17.00
C ASP A 329 17.05 100.11 -17.88
N VAL A 330 18.31 100.57 -17.89
CA VAL A 330 19.42 99.92 -18.61
C VAL A 330 19.67 98.49 -18.10
N THR A 331 19.54 98.27 -16.79
CA THR A 331 19.69 96.93 -16.19
C THR A 331 18.55 96.01 -16.60
N THR A 332 17.31 96.50 -16.66
CA THR A 332 16.16 95.75 -17.20
C THR A 332 16.37 95.38 -18.66
N VAL A 333 16.87 96.30 -19.49
CA VAL A 333 17.20 96.02 -20.90
C VAL A 333 18.31 94.97 -21.02
N ALA A 334 19.32 94.99 -20.14
CA ALA A 334 20.37 93.96 -20.11
C ALA A 334 19.81 92.56 -19.77
N GLY A 335 18.85 92.47 -18.84
CA GLY A 335 18.13 91.23 -18.54
C GLY A 335 17.35 90.70 -19.76
N ILE A 336 16.60 91.58 -20.44
CA ILE A 336 15.89 91.23 -21.68
C ILE A 336 16.86 90.73 -22.76
N ALA A 337 18.04 91.35 -22.90
CA ALA A 337 19.05 90.92 -23.86
C ALA A 337 19.60 89.50 -23.56
N SER A 338 19.73 89.15 -22.28
CA SER A 338 20.09 87.79 -21.84
C SER A 338 18.99 86.78 -22.15
N ASP A 339 17.73 87.13 -21.91
CA ASP A 339 16.58 86.28 -22.22
C ASP A 339 16.46 86.06 -23.74
N VAL A 340 16.63 87.11 -24.55
CA VAL A 340 16.65 87.01 -26.03
C VAL A 340 17.79 86.10 -26.50
N SER A 341 18.98 86.21 -25.91
CA SER A 341 20.11 85.32 -26.24
C SER A 341 19.80 83.86 -25.88
N SER A 342 19.10 83.62 -24.76
CA SER A 342 18.65 82.28 -24.36
C SER A 342 17.61 81.71 -25.33
N VAL A 343 16.65 82.53 -25.78
CA VAL A 343 15.65 82.14 -26.79
C VAL A 343 16.31 81.79 -28.13
N VAL A 344 17.36 82.52 -28.53
CA VAL A 344 18.17 82.17 -29.71
C VAL A 344 18.82 80.79 -29.56
N GLY A 345 19.36 80.48 -28.38
CA GLY A 345 19.91 79.14 -28.07
C GLY A 345 18.86 78.03 -28.11
N ILE A 346 17.67 78.26 -27.54
CA ILE A 346 16.54 77.32 -27.61
C ILE A 346 16.12 77.09 -29.07
N SER A 347 16.02 78.15 -29.87
CA SER A 347 15.68 78.05 -31.30
C SER A 347 16.71 77.23 -32.09
N ALA A 348 18.00 77.39 -31.79
CA ALA A 348 19.07 76.58 -32.37
C ALA A 348 18.99 75.10 -31.96
N ASN A 349 18.68 74.82 -30.69
CA ASN A 349 18.46 73.45 -30.20
C ASN A 349 17.24 72.80 -30.87
N ILE A 350 16.13 73.54 -31.03
CA ILE A 350 14.94 73.07 -31.75
C ILE A 350 15.26 72.78 -33.22
N GLN A 351 16.01 73.66 -33.90
CA GLN A 351 16.46 73.41 -35.28
C GLN A 351 17.40 72.20 -35.35
N THR A 352 18.24 71.97 -34.35
CA THR A 352 19.10 70.77 -34.27
C THR A 352 18.26 69.50 -34.09
N ILE A 353 17.22 69.53 -33.26
CA ILE A 353 16.28 68.40 -33.11
C ILE A 353 15.52 68.14 -34.42
N ALA A 354 15.08 69.20 -35.10
CA ALA A 354 14.35 69.10 -36.37
C ALA A 354 15.24 68.56 -37.52
N ASN A 355 16.51 68.95 -37.57
CA ASN A 355 17.45 68.60 -38.65
C ASN A 355 18.34 67.38 -38.34
N SER A 356 18.38 66.89 -37.11
CA SER A 356 19.13 65.70 -36.75
C SER A 356 18.45 64.44 -37.30
N ALA A 357 19.25 63.52 -37.86
CA ALA A 357 18.85 62.25 -38.48
C ALA A 357 18.17 61.23 -37.52
N ALA A 358 17.60 61.68 -36.41
CA ALA A 358 16.82 60.92 -35.43
C ALA A 358 15.29 61.13 -35.55
N THR A 359 14.81 61.91 -36.53
CA THR A 359 13.38 62.06 -36.84
C THR A 359 12.80 60.90 -37.67
N THR A 360 13.62 59.92 -38.08
CA THR A 360 13.14 58.65 -38.63
C THR A 360 12.47 57.80 -37.56
N ASN A 361 13.03 57.68 -36.35
CA ASN A 361 12.48 56.78 -35.32
C ASN A 361 11.10 57.23 -34.81
N ILE A 362 10.90 58.53 -34.61
CA ILE A 362 9.60 59.07 -34.15
C ILE A 362 8.53 58.89 -35.23
N ASN A 363 8.87 59.15 -36.50
CA ASN A 363 7.95 58.96 -37.61
C ASN A 363 7.71 57.47 -37.94
N THR A 364 8.71 56.59 -37.75
CA THR A 364 8.58 55.14 -37.92
C THR A 364 7.66 54.54 -36.85
N VAL A 365 7.82 54.91 -35.57
CA VAL A 365 6.92 54.45 -34.49
C VAL A 365 5.48 54.96 -34.70
N ALA A 366 5.31 56.22 -35.12
CA ALA A 366 3.99 56.78 -35.40
C ALA A 366 3.31 56.18 -36.66
N ALA A 367 4.10 55.76 -37.66
CA ALA A 367 3.62 55.09 -38.86
C ALA A 367 3.32 53.58 -38.63
N ASP A 368 4.16 52.89 -37.85
CA ASP A 368 3.93 51.49 -37.44
C ASP A 368 2.61 51.33 -36.66
N LEU A 369 2.22 52.36 -35.89
CA LEU A 369 0.94 52.39 -35.18
C LEU A 369 -0.29 52.62 -36.07
N ASN A 370 -0.13 53.19 -37.27
CA ASN A 370 -1.27 53.64 -38.08
C ASN A 370 -1.46 52.94 -39.43
N SER A 371 -0.49 52.20 -40.00
CA SER A 371 -0.71 51.63 -41.35
C SER A 371 -0.03 50.29 -41.70
N SER A 372 0.83 49.72 -40.85
CA SER A 372 1.25 48.30 -40.96
C SER A 372 1.75 47.84 -39.61
N ASN A 373 0.82 47.52 -38.72
CA ASN A 373 1.12 47.15 -37.35
C ASN A 373 1.76 45.76 -37.31
N ASN A 374 3.06 45.65 -37.57
CA ASN A 374 3.79 44.38 -37.48
C ASN A 374 3.66 43.77 -36.07
N ILE A 375 3.55 44.60 -35.03
CA ILE A 375 3.29 44.18 -33.65
C ILE A 375 1.86 43.62 -33.49
N GLY A 376 0.86 44.24 -34.10
CA GLY A 376 -0.54 43.78 -34.12
C GLY A 376 -0.74 42.57 -35.01
N ALA A 377 0.02 42.45 -36.10
CA ALA A 377 0.07 41.27 -36.94
C ALA A 377 0.69 40.09 -36.18
N VAL A 378 1.77 40.32 -35.41
CA VAL A 378 2.34 39.31 -34.50
C VAL A 378 1.35 38.95 -33.38
N ALA A 379 0.68 39.92 -32.77
CA ALA A 379 -0.33 39.67 -31.74
C ALA A 379 -1.52 38.85 -32.28
N GLY A 380 -2.04 39.20 -33.46
CA GLY A 380 -3.09 38.45 -34.14
C GLY A 380 -2.63 37.05 -34.57
N ALA A 381 -1.39 36.93 -35.06
CA ALA A 381 -0.79 35.63 -35.37
C ALA A 381 -0.67 34.75 -34.12
N ILE A 382 -0.29 35.31 -32.97
CA ILE A 382 -0.24 34.58 -31.69
C ILE A 382 -1.63 34.14 -31.23
N THR A 383 -2.66 35.00 -31.36
CA THR A 383 -4.05 34.60 -31.08
C THR A 383 -4.47 33.42 -31.95
N ASN A 384 -4.16 33.46 -33.25
CA ASN A 384 -4.47 32.37 -34.18
C ASN A 384 -3.69 31.08 -33.82
N VAL A 385 -2.40 31.18 -33.48
CA VAL A 385 -1.59 30.03 -33.04
C VAL A 385 -2.15 29.40 -31.77
N ASN A 386 -2.60 30.20 -30.79
CA ASN A 386 -3.21 29.69 -29.57
C ASN A 386 -4.55 29.00 -29.83
N ASN A 387 -5.38 29.54 -30.73
CA ASN A 387 -6.64 28.91 -31.14
C ASN A 387 -6.42 27.57 -31.85
N VAL A 388 -5.41 27.50 -32.73
CA VAL A 388 -4.97 26.24 -33.36
C VAL A 388 -4.47 25.27 -32.30
N GLY A 389 -3.65 25.73 -31.35
CA GLY A 389 -3.18 24.95 -30.20
C GLY A 389 -4.32 24.33 -29.39
N GLY A 390 -5.36 25.09 -29.07
CA GLY A 390 -6.55 24.58 -28.37
C GLY A 390 -7.36 23.57 -29.17
N SER A 391 -7.32 23.64 -30.50
CA SER A 391 -8.07 22.75 -31.40
C SER A 391 -7.36 21.41 -31.66
N ILE A 392 -6.05 21.31 -31.39
CA ILE A 392 -5.23 20.12 -31.71
C ILE A 392 -5.74 18.84 -31.02
N THR A 393 -6.22 18.92 -29.78
CA THR A 393 -6.78 17.76 -29.06
C THR A 393 -8.01 17.18 -29.77
N ASN A 394 -8.89 18.06 -30.26
CA ASN A 394 -10.07 17.65 -31.02
C ASN A 394 -9.68 17.07 -32.39
N VAL A 395 -8.72 17.69 -33.09
CA VAL A 395 -8.21 17.19 -34.37
C VAL A 395 -7.58 15.79 -34.23
N ASN A 396 -6.77 15.57 -33.19
CA ASN A 396 -6.18 14.26 -32.89
C ASN A 396 -7.23 13.22 -32.54
N THR A 397 -8.32 13.62 -31.88
CA THR A 397 -9.45 12.73 -31.56
C THR A 397 -10.18 12.28 -32.83
N VAL A 398 -10.44 13.19 -33.77
CA VAL A 398 -11.01 12.86 -35.08
C VAL A 398 -10.06 11.96 -35.88
N ALA A 399 -8.76 12.25 -35.88
CA ALA A 399 -7.75 11.44 -36.57
C ALA A 399 -7.69 10.00 -36.04
N ASN A 400 -7.74 9.80 -34.72
CA ASN A 400 -7.76 8.46 -34.11
C ASN A 400 -9.03 7.69 -34.46
N ASN A 401 -10.17 8.37 -34.55
CA ASN A 401 -11.45 7.75 -34.87
C ASN A 401 -11.65 7.52 -36.37
N LEU A 402 -10.83 8.13 -37.24
CA LEU A 402 -10.98 8.08 -38.69
C LEU A 402 -10.95 6.66 -39.25
N THR A 403 -10.09 5.79 -38.73
CA THR A 403 -10.03 4.38 -39.14
C THR A 403 -11.34 3.66 -38.83
N SER A 404 -11.90 3.87 -37.64
CA SER A 404 -13.17 3.27 -37.22
C SER A 404 -14.36 3.83 -38.00
N VAL A 405 -14.38 5.14 -38.27
CA VAL A 405 -15.43 5.79 -39.09
C VAL A 405 -15.38 5.30 -40.54
N ASN A 406 -14.18 5.18 -41.13
CA ASN A 406 -14.02 4.62 -42.47
C ASN A 406 -14.39 3.14 -42.51
N ALA A 407 -14.05 2.35 -41.47
CA ALA A 407 -14.47 0.96 -41.37
C ALA A 407 -16.00 0.83 -41.31
N PHE A 408 -16.68 1.70 -40.54
CA PHE A 408 -18.14 1.75 -40.50
C PHE A 408 -18.74 2.16 -41.85
N GLY A 409 -18.23 3.21 -42.50
CA GLY A 409 -18.69 3.64 -43.83
C GLY A 409 -18.48 2.58 -44.93
N ASN A 410 -17.45 1.74 -44.79
CA ASN A 410 -17.20 0.61 -45.67
C ASN A 410 -18.03 -0.64 -45.34
N GLN A 411 -18.61 -0.74 -44.14
CA GLN A 411 -19.40 -1.89 -43.68
C GLN A 411 -20.91 -1.61 -43.61
N TYR A 412 -21.35 -0.34 -43.56
CA TYR A 412 -22.75 0.05 -43.44
C TYR A 412 -23.15 1.06 -44.51
N VAL A 413 -24.18 0.72 -45.29
CA VAL A 413 -24.73 1.58 -46.34
C VAL A 413 -26.24 1.74 -46.15
N ILE A 414 -26.75 2.94 -46.37
CA ILE A 414 -28.18 3.21 -46.50
C ILE A 414 -28.45 3.58 -47.94
N SER A 415 -29.31 2.82 -48.62
CA SER A 415 -29.66 3.07 -50.01
C SER A 415 -31.01 2.45 -50.36
N ASN A 416 -31.71 3.02 -51.32
CA ASN A 416 -32.94 2.45 -51.90
C ASN A 416 -32.66 1.36 -52.95
N THR A 417 -31.38 1.14 -53.29
CA THR A 417 -30.90 0.15 -54.25
C THR A 417 -29.71 -0.59 -53.67
N ALA A 418 -29.55 -1.86 -54.04
CA ALA A 418 -28.47 -2.70 -53.53
C ALA A 418 -27.09 -2.13 -53.89
N PRO A 419 -26.16 -2.02 -52.92
CA PRO A 419 -24.79 -1.58 -53.18
C PRO A 419 -24.09 -2.43 -54.26
N SER A 420 -23.43 -1.79 -55.23
CA SER A 420 -22.64 -2.44 -56.27
C SER A 420 -21.22 -2.76 -55.77
N ASN A 421 -20.77 -4.01 -55.91
CA ASN A 421 -19.50 -4.55 -55.37
C ASN A 421 -19.39 -4.54 -53.83
N PRO A 422 -20.34 -5.15 -53.10
CA PRO A 422 -20.30 -5.19 -51.64
C PRO A 422 -19.19 -6.11 -51.12
N ASN A 423 -18.51 -5.67 -50.06
CA ASN A 423 -17.61 -6.53 -49.30
C ASN A 423 -18.40 -7.57 -48.51
N LEU A 424 -17.80 -8.73 -48.24
CA LEU A 424 -18.38 -9.74 -47.35
C LEU A 424 -18.74 -9.10 -45.99
N GLY A 425 -19.97 -9.32 -45.53
CA GLY A 425 -20.48 -8.76 -44.28
C GLY A 425 -21.00 -7.33 -44.37
N LEU A 426 -21.05 -6.71 -45.56
CA LEU A 426 -21.66 -5.38 -45.72
C LEU A 426 -23.12 -5.40 -45.23
N LEU A 427 -23.42 -4.58 -44.25
CA LEU A 427 -24.75 -4.27 -43.79
C LEU A 427 -25.35 -3.19 -44.68
N TRP A 428 -26.53 -3.46 -45.23
CA TRP A 428 -27.28 -2.52 -46.03
C TRP A 428 -28.65 -2.33 -45.39
N PHE A 429 -28.95 -1.11 -44.98
CA PHE A 429 -30.32 -0.74 -44.66
C PHE A 429 -31.04 -0.40 -45.97
N ASP A 430 -31.90 -1.32 -46.41
CA ASP A 430 -32.71 -1.14 -47.60
C ASP A 430 -33.83 -0.15 -47.30
N SER A 431 -33.62 1.10 -47.75
CA SER A 431 -34.56 2.20 -47.56
C SER A 431 -35.57 2.32 -48.69
N ALA A 432 -35.71 1.30 -49.55
CA ALA A 432 -36.81 1.23 -50.49
C ALA A 432 -38.16 1.32 -49.74
N THR A 433 -39.08 2.12 -50.27
CA THR A 433 -40.37 2.39 -49.63
C THR A 433 -41.11 1.08 -49.36
N GLY A 434 -41.43 0.82 -48.09
CA GLY A 434 -42.16 -0.40 -47.65
C GLY A 434 -41.29 -1.61 -47.32
N VAL A 435 -39.96 -1.52 -47.44
CA VAL A 435 -39.02 -2.59 -47.06
C VAL A 435 -38.45 -2.34 -45.66
N ASN A 436 -37.72 -1.23 -45.45
CA ASN A 436 -37.16 -0.82 -44.15
C ASN A 436 -36.47 -1.97 -43.38
N THR A 437 -35.73 -2.83 -44.07
CA THR A 437 -35.08 -4.01 -43.47
C THR A 437 -33.57 -3.92 -43.57
N MET A 438 -32.89 -4.35 -42.50
CA MET A 438 -31.45 -4.59 -42.54
C MET A 438 -31.15 -5.86 -43.34
N LYS A 439 -30.19 -5.76 -44.26
CA LYS A 439 -29.66 -6.87 -45.05
C LYS A 439 -28.15 -7.00 -44.84
N VAL A 440 -27.60 -8.20 -44.98
CA VAL A 440 -26.17 -8.49 -44.92
C VAL A 440 -25.72 -9.17 -46.20
N TYR A 441 -24.58 -8.75 -46.77
CA TYR A 441 -23.99 -9.40 -47.93
C TYR A 441 -23.19 -10.64 -47.52
N ASN A 442 -23.58 -11.81 -48.02
CA ASN A 442 -22.94 -13.09 -47.66
C ASN A 442 -21.78 -13.51 -48.59
N GLY A 443 -21.35 -12.63 -49.50
CA GLY A 443 -20.34 -12.92 -50.52
C GLY A 443 -20.91 -13.19 -51.91
N GLN A 444 -22.22 -13.43 -52.02
CA GLN A 444 -22.90 -13.67 -53.30
C GLN A 444 -24.16 -12.80 -53.50
N SER A 445 -24.96 -12.59 -52.45
CA SER A 445 -26.15 -11.73 -52.49
C SER A 445 -26.45 -11.10 -51.12
N PHE A 446 -27.29 -10.06 -51.11
CA PHE A 446 -27.85 -9.55 -49.86
C PHE A 446 -28.96 -10.46 -49.35
N GLN A 447 -28.95 -10.75 -48.05
CA GLN A 447 -29.98 -11.50 -47.34
C GLN A 447 -30.46 -10.69 -46.14
N ASN A 448 -31.70 -10.88 -45.68
CA ASN A 448 -32.18 -10.22 -44.47
C ASN A 448 -31.29 -10.59 -43.27
N ALA A 449 -30.87 -9.60 -42.48
CA ALA A 449 -30.12 -9.84 -41.26
C ALA A 449 -31.06 -10.48 -40.22
N GLY A 450 -30.77 -11.72 -39.79
CA GLY A 450 -31.59 -12.49 -38.86
C GLY A 450 -31.29 -12.18 -37.38
N SER A 451 -32.23 -12.56 -36.49
CA SER A 451 -32.01 -12.59 -35.04
C SER A 451 -30.99 -13.68 -34.65
N SER A 452 -30.09 -13.40 -33.71
CA SER A 452 -29.03 -14.33 -33.26
C SER A 452 -29.51 -15.45 -32.33
N VAL A 453 -30.81 -15.51 -31.99
CA VAL A 453 -31.42 -16.53 -31.12
C VAL A 453 -32.82 -16.87 -31.62
N ASN A 454 -33.08 -18.16 -31.84
CA ASN A 454 -34.39 -18.70 -32.22
C ASN A 454 -35.35 -18.68 -31.01
N GLY A 455 -36.56 -18.14 -31.19
CA GLY A 455 -37.54 -17.86 -30.13
C GLY A 455 -38.01 -19.10 -29.34
N THR A 456 -38.30 -18.89 -28.05
CA THR A 456 -38.74 -19.91 -27.08
C THR A 456 -40.08 -20.53 -27.46
N SER A 457 -40.20 -21.85 -27.27
CA SER A 457 -41.46 -22.58 -27.34
C SER A 457 -42.08 -22.68 -25.94
N GLU A 458 -43.31 -22.21 -25.77
CA GLU A 458 -44.14 -22.59 -24.62
C GLU A 458 -44.89 -23.88 -24.94
N ARG A 459 -44.98 -24.79 -23.96
CA ARG A 459 -45.60 -26.11 -24.12
C ARG A 459 -46.67 -26.30 -23.06
N PHE A 460 -47.91 -26.48 -23.49
CA PHE A 460 -49.04 -26.74 -22.61
C PHE A 460 -49.67 -28.08 -22.94
N GLU A 461 -50.09 -28.82 -21.92
CA GLU A 461 -50.85 -30.06 -22.06
C GLU A 461 -52.15 -29.94 -21.28
N TYR A 462 -53.25 -30.18 -21.98
CA TYR A 462 -54.60 -30.11 -21.43
C TYR A 462 -55.25 -31.49 -21.44
N VAL A 463 -55.87 -31.87 -20.33
CA VAL A 463 -56.78 -33.01 -20.29
C VAL A 463 -58.18 -32.52 -20.63
N VAL A 464 -58.70 -32.96 -21.77
CA VAL A 464 -59.95 -32.48 -22.34
C VAL A 464 -61.11 -32.70 -21.37
N GLY A 465 -61.91 -31.65 -21.15
CA GLY A 465 -63.06 -31.69 -20.24
C GLY A 465 -62.72 -31.47 -18.76
N THR A 466 -61.45 -31.27 -18.40
CA THR A 466 -61.00 -31.03 -17.02
C THR A 466 -60.46 -29.61 -16.89
N ASN A 467 -61.02 -28.80 -15.99
CA ASN A 467 -60.54 -27.43 -15.79
C ASN A 467 -59.10 -27.41 -15.26
N SER A 468 -58.25 -26.56 -15.84
CA SER A 468 -56.86 -26.36 -15.41
C SER A 468 -56.40 -24.93 -15.73
N GLY A 469 -56.12 -24.12 -14.71
CA GLY A 469 -55.77 -22.71 -14.87
C GLY A 469 -56.83 -21.92 -15.65
N SER A 470 -56.40 -21.20 -16.70
CA SER A 470 -57.29 -20.44 -17.59
C SER A 470 -58.09 -21.31 -18.58
N TYR A 471 -57.82 -22.62 -18.64
CA TYR A 471 -58.59 -23.56 -19.46
C TYR A 471 -59.81 -24.05 -18.67
N THR A 472 -61.01 -23.79 -19.21
CA THR A 472 -62.30 -24.04 -18.53
C THR A 472 -62.90 -25.41 -18.85
N GLY A 473 -62.07 -26.39 -19.24
CA GLY A 473 -62.55 -27.73 -19.61
C GLY A 473 -63.26 -27.80 -20.97
N SER A 474 -63.02 -26.85 -21.88
CA SER A 474 -63.64 -26.85 -23.22
C SER A 474 -63.16 -28.03 -24.08
N THR A 475 -64.06 -28.71 -24.78
CA THR A 475 -63.69 -29.82 -25.67
C THR A 475 -63.12 -29.39 -27.03
N THR A 476 -63.14 -28.09 -27.33
CA THR A 476 -62.70 -27.54 -28.62
C THR A 476 -61.70 -26.40 -28.49
N THR A 477 -61.66 -25.65 -27.38
CA THR A 477 -60.88 -24.42 -27.27
C THR A 477 -59.86 -24.52 -26.15
N PHE A 478 -58.59 -24.31 -26.49
CA PHE A 478 -57.46 -24.47 -25.58
C PHE A 478 -56.65 -23.16 -25.56
N PRO A 479 -56.47 -22.52 -24.40
CA PRO A 479 -55.63 -21.34 -24.31
C PRO A 479 -54.16 -21.71 -24.57
N CYS A 480 -53.43 -20.86 -25.30
CA CYS A 480 -51.98 -20.99 -25.50
C CYS A 480 -51.49 -19.69 -26.14
N VAL A 481 -50.34 -19.16 -25.69
CA VAL A 481 -49.72 -17.99 -26.32
C VAL A 481 -48.82 -18.44 -27.46
N TYR A 482 -49.00 -17.87 -28.64
CA TYR A 482 -48.20 -18.15 -29.85
C TYR A 482 -48.29 -16.99 -30.84
N ASP A 483 -47.32 -16.86 -31.75
CA ASP A 483 -47.42 -15.97 -32.91
C ASP A 483 -48.33 -16.62 -33.96
N ALA A 484 -49.31 -15.88 -34.48
CA ALA A 484 -50.33 -16.43 -35.38
C ALA A 484 -49.72 -17.21 -36.56
N GLY A 485 -50.13 -18.48 -36.72
CA GLY A 485 -49.60 -19.39 -37.74
C GLY A 485 -48.36 -20.21 -37.32
N PHE A 486 -47.79 -19.97 -36.15
CA PHE A 486 -46.62 -20.68 -35.61
C PHE A 486 -47.00 -21.43 -34.32
N VAL A 487 -47.79 -22.49 -34.47
CA VAL A 487 -48.18 -23.40 -33.38
C VAL A 487 -48.30 -24.83 -33.89
N ASP A 488 -47.81 -25.78 -33.09
CA ASP A 488 -48.02 -27.21 -33.31
C ASP A 488 -48.98 -27.79 -32.26
N VAL A 489 -50.00 -28.52 -32.70
CA VAL A 489 -51.04 -29.09 -31.83
C VAL A 489 -51.06 -30.61 -32.01
N TYR A 490 -51.10 -31.33 -30.90
CA TYR A 490 -51.12 -32.78 -30.85
C TYR A 490 -52.34 -33.25 -30.06
N LEU A 491 -53.11 -34.19 -30.58
CA LEU A 491 -54.21 -34.87 -29.88
C LEU A 491 -53.79 -36.31 -29.61
N ASN A 492 -53.73 -36.72 -28.35
CA ASN A 492 -53.26 -38.03 -27.88
C ASN A 492 -51.89 -38.42 -28.49
N GLY A 493 -51.00 -37.44 -28.61
CA GLY A 493 -49.65 -37.63 -29.17
C GLY A 493 -49.55 -37.58 -30.70
N VAL A 494 -50.65 -37.44 -31.44
CA VAL A 494 -50.63 -37.32 -32.91
C VAL A 494 -50.75 -35.85 -33.31
N LYS A 495 -49.80 -35.36 -34.12
CA LYS A 495 -49.84 -33.98 -34.64
C LYS A 495 -51.02 -33.79 -35.59
N LEU A 496 -51.80 -32.75 -35.36
CA LEU A 496 -52.89 -32.33 -36.22
C LEU A 496 -52.38 -31.49 -37.39
N ALA A 497 -53.04 -31.58 -38.55
CA ALA A 497 -52.73 -30.72 -39.66
C ALA A 497 -53.27 -29.30 -39.39
N ALA A 498 -52.66 -28.29 -40.02
CA ALA A 498 -53.11 -26.90 -39.88
C ALA A 498 -54.57 -26.68 -40.34
N SER A 499 -55.12 -27.57 -41.18
CA SER A 499 -56.53 -27.56 -41.59
C SER A 499 -57.50 -28.04 -40.49
N ASP A 500 -57.01 -28.78 -39.49
CA ASP A 500 -57.84 -29.41 -38.45
C ASP A 500 -57.99 -28.51 -37.21
N ILE A 501 -57.29 -27.38 -37.21
CA ILE A 501 -57.23 -26.41 -36.12
C ILE A 501 -57.42 -24.99 -36.65
N THR A 502 -57.90 -24.10 -35.79
CA THR A 502 -57.91 -22.65 -36.01
C THR A 502 -57.07 -21.98 -34.93
N ALA A 503 -55.97 -21.35 -35.33
CA ALA A 503 -55.02 -20.72 -34.43
C ALA A 503 -54.47 -19.41 -35.02
N THR A 504 -55.29 -18.35 -35.01
CA THR A 504 -55.02 -17.08 -35.70
C THR A 504 -54.96 -15.86 -34.78
N ASN A 505 -55.32 -16.00 -33.50
CA ASN A 505 -55.44 -14.88 -32.56
C ASN A 505 -54.28 -14.80 -31.56
N GLY A 506 -53.35 -15.75 -31.62
CA GLY A 506 -52.16 -15.82 -30.78
C GLY A 506 -52.39 -16.12 -29.29
N SER A 507 -53.61 -16.49 -28.90
CA SER A 507 -53.99 -16.68 -27.49
C SER A 507 -54.86 -17.91 -27.23
N THR A 508 -55.52 -18.45 -28.27
CA THR A 508 -56.24 -19.72 -28.19
C THR A 508 -56.07 -20.55 -29.45
N VAL A 509 -56.04 -21.86 -29.29
CA VAL A 509 -56.16 -22.85 -30.37
C VAL A 509 -57.55 -23.45 -30.28
N VAL A 510 -58.25 -23.51 -31.41
CA VAL A 510 -59.56 -24.15 -31.52
C VAL A 510 -59.45 -25.37 -32.42
N LEU A 511 -59.89 -26.54 -31.96
CA LEU A 511 -60.03 -27.72 -32.79
C LEU A 511 -61.32 -27.60 -33.61
N ASN A 512 -61.25 -27.91 -34.90
CA ASN A 512 -62.43 -27.87 -35.78
C ASN A 512 -63.42 -29.00 -35.47
N VAL A 513 -62.95 -30.07 -34.80
CA VAL A 513 -63.75 -31.18 -34.28
C VAL A 513 -63.47 -31.32 -32.79
N ALA A 514 -64.53 -31.47 -31.97
CA ALA A 514 -64.40 -31.62 -30.53
C ALA A 514 -63.65 -32.92 -30.16
N ALA A 515 -62.67 -32.80 -29.27
CA ALA A 515 -62.02 -33.96 -28.65
C ALA A 515 -62.91 -34.56 -27.55
N ASN A 516 -62.67 -35.82 -27.20
CA ASN A 516 -63.45 -36.50 -26.16
C ASN A 516 -62.92 -36.14 -24.77
N THR A 517 -63.82 -36.10 -23.77
CA THR A 517 -63.42 -35.92 -22.37
C THR A 517 -62.43 -37.00 -21.96
N GLY A 518 -61.27 -36.58 -21.44
CA GLY A 518 -60.16 -37.45 -21.05
C GLY A 518 -59.03 -37.55 -22.08
N ASP A 519 -59.20 -37.05 -23.31
CA ASP A 519 -58.11 -36.95 -24.29
C ASP A 519 -57.01 -35.96 -23.82
N SER A 520 -55.77 -36.14 -24.27
CA SER A 520 -54.67 -35.19 -24.07
C SER A 520 -54.50 -34.31 -25.30
N VAL A 521 -54.55 -32.99 -25.12
CA VAL A 521 -54.21 -31.99 -26.14
C VAL A 521 -52.93 -31.29 -25.73
N ALA A 522 -51.84 -31.58 -26.43
CA ALA A 522 -50.55 -30.92 -26.22
C ALA A 522 -50.33 -29.85 -27.29
N ILE A 523 -50.00 -28.64 -26.87
CA ILE A 523 -49.81 -27.47 -27.73
C ILE A 523 -48.41 -26.92 -27.52
N VAL A 524 -47.73 -26.66 -28.63
CA VAL A 524 -46.39 -26.09 -28.69
C VAL A 524 -46.52 -24.74 -29.39
N GLY A 525 -46.61 -23.66 -28.63
CA GLY A 525 -46.67 -22.29 -29.14
C GLY A 525 -45.27 -21.72 -29.35
N PHE A 526 -45.03 -21.06 -30.48
CA PHE A 526 -43.79 -20.33 -30.75
C PHE A 526 -44.08 -18.82 -30.73
N GLY A 527 -43.23 -18.02 -30.09
CA GLY A 527 -43.41 -16.57 -30.08
C GLY A 527 -42.16 -15.78 -29.71
N THR A 528 -42.26 -14.44 -29.76
CA THR A 528 -41.23 -13.51 -29.29
C THR A 528 -41.26 -13.33 -27.77
N PHE A 529 -40.09 -13.30 -27.11
CA PHE A 529 -39.99 -13.15 -25.65
C PHE A 529 -40.54 -11.79 -25.16
N THR A 530 -41.34 -11.81 -24.09
CA THR A 530 -41.76 -10.60 -23.36
C THR A 530 -41.19 -10.67 -21.93
N LEU A 531 -40.34 -9.73 -21.53
CA LEU A 531 -39.72 -9.73 -20.19
C LEU A 531 -40.68 -9.16 -19.14
N SER A 532 -41.14 -9.98 -18.20
CA SER A 532 -42.20 -9.65 -17.22
C SER A 532 -41.80 -8.67 -16.11
N SER A 533 -40.51 -8.36 -15.92
CA SER A 533 -40.06 -7.43 -14.87
C SER A 533 -39.00 -6.48 -15.39
N HIS A 534 -39.44 -5.38 -16.00
CA HIS A 534 -38.59 -4.22 -16.25
C HIS A 534 -39.37 -2.98 -15.81
N TYR A 535 -38.70 -2.09 -15.06
CA TYR A 535 -39.29 -0.78 -14.77
C TYR A 535 -39.27 0.04 -16.05
N THR A 536 -40.42 0.61 -16.40
CA THR A 536 -40.46 1.66 -17.42
C THR A 536 -39.67 2.87 -16.91
N LYS A 537 -39.11 3.69 -17.81
CA LYS A 537 -38.38 4.91 -17.42
C LYS A 537 -39.17 5.76 -16.41
N THR A 538 -40.48 5.90 -16.62
CA THR A 538 -41.38 6.61 -15.71
C THR A 538 -41.42 6.01 -14.30
N GLN A 539 -41.42 4.67 -14.17
CA GLN A 539 -41.39 4.02 -12.86
C GLN A 539 -40.02 4.11 -12.18
N THR A 540 -38.93 4.10 -12.95
CA THR A 540 -37.58 4.37 -12.42
C THR A 540 -37.45 5.82 -11.96
N ASP A 541 -37.97 6.77 -12.73
CA ASP A 541 -37.93 8.19 -12.39
C ASP A 541 -38.74 8.46 -11.10
N ALA A 542 -39.91 7.85 -10.91
CA ALA A 542 -40.72 7.98 -9.69
C ALA A 542 -40.02 7.41 -8.43
N LEU A 543 -39.28 6.31 -8.57
CA LEU A 543 -38.47 5.73 -7.48
C LEU A 543 -37.28 6.64 -7.10
N LEU A 544 -36.74 7.40 -8.06
CA LEU A 544 -35.67 8.36 -7.82
C LEU A 544 -36.20 9.68 -7.23
N ASP A 545 -37.41 10.10 -7.58
CA ASP A 545 -38.07 11.30 -7.07
C ASP A 545 -38.31 11.21 -5.54
N ASP A 546 -38.70 10.03 -5.04
CA ASP A 546 -38.86 9.78 -3.59
C ASP A 546 -37.51 9.83 -2.83
N VAL A 547 -36.38 9.52 -3.49
CA VAL A 547 -35.03 9.65 -2.91
C VAL A 547 -34.61 11.12 -2.86
N GLU A 548 -34.98 11.93 -3.85
CA GLU A 548 -34.77 13.38 -3.83
C GLU A 548 -35.61 14.06 -2.73
N ALA A 549 -36.84 13.58 -2.49
CA ALA A 549 -37.70 14.05 -1.41
C ALA A 549 -37.18 13.69 0.00
N LEU A 550 -36.57 12.50 0.19
CA LEU A 550 -35.91 12.13 1.45
C LEU A 550 -34.64 12.96 1.70
N ALA A 551 -33.85 13.22 0.65
CA ALA A 551 -32.63 14.02 0.75
C ALA A 551 -32.90 15.51 1.12
N LEU A 552 -34.08 16.04 0.79
CA LEU A 552 -34.48 17.40 1.15
C LEU A 552 -35.18 17.51 2.52
N ALA A 553 -35.65 16.41 3.10
CA ALA A 553 -36.35 16.37 4.39
C ALA A 553 -35.41 16.29 5.61
N GLY A 554 -34.09 16.20 5.41
CA GLY A 554 -33.10 16.28 6.49
C GLY A 554 -33.13 15.13 7.50
N LEU A 555 -33.48 13.92 7.05
CA LEU A 555 -33.25 12.66 7.77
C LEU A 555 -32.10 11.88 7.15
#